data_AF-A0A652KXV6-F1
#
_entry.id   AF-A0A652KXV6-F1
#
_cell.length_a   1.000
_cell.length_b   1.000
_cell.length_c   1.000
_cell.angle_alpha   90.00
_cell.angle_beta   90.00
_cell.angle_gamma   90.00
#
_symmetry.space_group_name_H-M   'P 1'
#
loop_
_entity.id
_entity.type
_entity.pdbx_description
1 polymer ?
#
loop_
_entity_poly.entity_id
_entity_poly.type
_entity_poly.pdbx_seq_one_letter_code
_entity_poly.pdbx_strand_id
1 'polypeptide(L)' 'MTSKWPIPRPTEAAAIRAAALGSRPVPPIQVVLADLLAANQLGDRHGVNLCAHKAARVALGEVGEQ' A
#
# COMPACT_ATOMS: atom_id res chain seq x y z
N MET A 1 36.54 -18.56 -9.49
CA MET A 1 35.41 -17.92 -10.20
C MET A 1 34.85 -16.85 -9.27
N THR A 2 35.06 -15.58 -9.58
CA THR A 2 34.59 -14.46 -8.74
C THR A 2 33.13 -14.20 -9.06
N SER A 3 32.23 -14.37 -8.09
CA SER A 3 30.84 -13.95 -8.27
C SER A 3 30.81 -12.42 -8.33
N LYS A 4 30.45 -11.85 -9.48
CA LYS A 4 30.32 -10.40 -9.65
C LYS A 4 29.07 -9.94 -8.89
N TRP A 5 29.26 -9.15 -7.83
CA TRP A 5 28.18 -8.54 -7.07
C TRP A 5 27.81 -7.15 -7.63
N PRO A 6 26.52 -6.79 -7.66
CA PRO A 6 25.36 -7.64 -7.35
C PRO A 6 25.06 -8.63 -8.48
N ILE A 7 24.58 -9.82 -8.11
CA ILE A 7 24.07 -10.81 -9.07
C ILE A 7 22.83 -10.18 -9.73
N PRO A 8 22.78 -10.03 -11.07
CA PRO A 8 21.60 -9.48 -11.73
C PRO A 8 20.40 -10.41 -11.51
N ARG A 9 19.32 -9.90 -10.90
CA ARG A 9 18.07 -10.63 -10.65
C ARG A 9 16.93 -9.99 -11.44
N PRO A 10 16.97 -10.02 -12.79
CA PRO A 10 15.99 -9.33 -13.62
C PRO A 10 14.56 -9.81 -13.37
N THR A 11 14.37 -11.09 -13.05
CA THR A 11 13.07 -11.68 -12.72
C THR A 11 12.53 -11.23 -11.37
N GLU A 12 13.39 -11.07 -10.36
CA GLU A 12 13.04 -10.57 -9.04
C GLU A 12 12.65 -9.08 -9.12
N ALA A 13 13.45 -8.27 -9.80
CA ALA A 13 13.15 -6.86 -10.02
C ALA A 13 11.89 -6.64 -10.89
N ALA A 14 11.60 -7.56 -11.83
CA ALA A 14 10.36 -7.54 -12.60
C ALA A 14 9.16 -7.94 -11.72
N ALA A 15 9.29 -8.96 -10.87
CA ALA A 15 8.24 -9.40 -9.94
C ALA A 15 7.89 -8.31 -8.92
N ILE A 16 8.89 -7.63 -8.34
CA ILE A 16 8.67 -6.52 -7.41
C ILE A 16 7.94 -5.37 -8.11
N ARG A 17 8.34 -5.01 -9.33
CA ARG A 17 7.65 -3.97 -10.12
C ARG A 17 6.21 -4.35 -10.45
N ALA A 18 5.97 -5.58 -10.91
CA ALA A 18 4.62 -6.06 -11.19
C ALA A 18 3.72 -6.06 -9.94
N ALA A 19 4.26 -6.46 -8.78
CA ALA A 19 3.53 -6.41 -7.52
C ALA A 19 3.28 -4.96 -7.04
N ALA A 20 4.22 -4.05 -7.27
CA ALA A 20 4.08 -2.65 -6.91
C ALA A 20 2.99 -1.94 -7.73
N LEU A 21 2.89 -2.27 -9.03
CA LEU A 21 1.94 -1.71 -10.00
C LEU A 21 0.59 -2.45 -10.06
N GLY A 22 0.44 -3.56 -9.33
CA GLY A 22 -0.77 -4.35 -9.33
C GLY A 22 -1.91 -3.64 -8.59
N SER A 23 -3.13 -3.67 -9.16
CA SER A 23 -4.32 -3.12 -8.52
C SER A 23 -4.51 -3.74 -7.13
N ARG A 24 -4.36 -2.93 -6.09
CA ARG A 24 -4.55 -3.42 -4.71
C ARG A 24 -6.04 -3.39 -4.39
N PRO A 25 -6.65 -4.51 -3.99
CA PRO A 25 -8.04 -4.50 -3.54
C PRO A 25 -8.14 -3.59 -2.32
N VAL A 26 -8.92 -2.53 -2.43
CA VAL A 26 -9.16 -1.61 -1.31
C VAL A 26 -10.55 -1.90 -0.74
N PRO A 27 -10.71 -1.97 0.59
CA PRO A 27 -12.02 -2.10 1.19
C PRO A 27 -12.95 -0.96 0.77
N PRO A 28 -14.28 -1.17 0.76
CA PRO A 28 -15.23 -0.10 0.51
C PRO A 28 -15.00 1.09 1.45
N ILE A 29 -15.15 2.31 0.94
CA ILE A 29 -14.84 3.54 1.69
C ILE A 29 -15.56 3.64 3.03
N GLN A 30 -16.82 3.20 3.10
CA GLN A 30 -17.61 3.20 4.34
C GLN A 30 -17.00 2.33 5.44
N VAL A 31 -16.33 1.23 5.08
CA VAL A 31 -15.64 0.36 6.04
C VAL A 31 -14.38 1.06 6.56
N VAL A 32 -13.61 1.69 5.67
CA VAL A 32 -12.40 2.44 6.04
C VAL A 32 -12.72 3.61 6.98
N LEU A 33 -13.82 4.32 6.73
CA LEU A 33 -14.26 5.42 7.59
C LEU A 33 -14.76 4.94 8.95
N ALA A 34 -15.45 3.79 9.01
CA ALA A 34 -15.86 3.19 10.28
C ALA A 34 -14.63 2.80 11.13
N ASP A 35 -13.64 2.15 10.51
CA ASP A 35 -12.38 1.76 11.18
C ASP A 35 -11.57 2.99 11.64
N LEU A 36 -11.58 4.07 10.85
CA LEU A 36 -10.93 5.34 11.22
C LEU A 36 -11.54 5.92 12.50
N LEU A 37 -12.87 5.91 12.62
CA LEU A 37 -13.56 6.39 13.82
C LEU A 37 -13.23 5.51 15.03
N ALA A 38 -13.21 4.19 14.86
CA ALA A 38 -12.84 3.25 15.92
C ALA A 38 -11.38 3.47 16.38
N ALA A 39 -10.44 3.58 15.45
CA ALA A 39 -9.03 3.84 15.77
C ALA A 39 -8.85 5.18 16.50
N ASN A 40 -9.58 6.21 16.09
CA ASN A 40 -9.53 7.52 16.75
C ASN A 40 -10.08 7.46 18.18
N GLN A 41 -11.19 6.74 18.41
CA GLN A 41 -11.77 6.55 19.75
C GLN A 41 -10.83 5.77 20.68
N LEU A 42 -10.08 4.80 20.14
CA LEU A 42 -9.10 4.00 20.88
C LEU A 42 -7.77 4.72 21.09
N GLY A 43 -7.57 5.91 20.50
CA GLY A 43 -6.29 6.61 20.52
C GLY A 43 -5.18 5.91 19.72
N ASP A 44 -5.53 5.00 18.82
CA ASP A 44 -4.58 4.28 17.97
C ASP A 44 -4.10 5.17 16.81
N ARG A 45 -2.99 5.86 17.04
CA ARG A 45 -2.36 6.75 16.05
C ARG A 45 -1.93 6.00 14.78
N HIS A 46 -1.56 4.73 14.88
CA HIS A 46 -1.14 3.96 13.71
C HIS A 46 -2.35 3.52 12.88
N GLY A 47 -3.42 3.08 13.54
CA GLY A 47 -4.70 2.77 12.91
C GLY A 47 -5.29 3.97 12.19
N VAL A 48 -5.27 5.15 12.83
CA VAL A 48 -5.72 6.42 12.20
C VAL A 48 -4.91 6.73 10.95
N ASN A 49 -3.58 6.66 11.02
CA ASN A 49 -2.74 6.97 9.87
C ASN A 49 -2.97 5.99 8.70
N LEU A 50 -3.07 4.69 9.00
CA LEU A 50 -3.34 3.66 7.99
C LEU A 50 -4.71 3.88 7.31
N CYS A 51 -5.75 4.13 8.09
CA CYS A 51 -7.10 4.32 7.55
C CYS A 51 -7.20 5.62 6.74
N ALA A 52 -6.52 6.70 7.16
CA ALA A 52 -6.44 7.93 6.38
C ALA A 52 -5.79 7.72 5.00
N HIS A 53 -4.67 6.99 4.94
CA HIS A 53 -4.02 6.66 3.67
C HIS A 53 -4.88 5.76 2.78
N LYS A 54 -5.58 4.78 3.37
CA LYS A 54 -6.53 3.93 2.62
C LYS A 54 -7.69 4.75 2.06
N ALA A 55 -8.27 5.66 2.86
CA ALA A 55 -9.37 6.51 2.44
C ALA A 55 -8.94 7.44 1.29
N ALA A 56 -7.75 8.04 1.38
CA ALA A 56 -7.18 8.85 0.32
C ALA A 56 -6.99 8.05 -0.99
N ARG A 57 -6.51 6.79 -0.91
CA ARG A 57 -6.39 5.91 -2.08
C ARG A 57 -7.72 5.60 -2.74
N VAL A 58 -8.79 5.34 -1.97
CA VAL A 58 -10.13 5.09 -2.54
C VAL A 58 -10.71 6.34 -3.17
N ALA A 59 -10.60 7.49 -2.48
CA ALA A 59 -11.25 8.73 -2.90
C ALA A 59 -10.58 9.39 -4.10
N LEU A 60 -9.25 9.36 -4.17
CA LEU A 60 -8.49 10.04 -5.21
C LEU A 60 -8.17 9.13 -6.41
N GLY A 61 -8.21 7.80 -6.24
CA GLY A 61 -7.87 6.84 -7.30
C GLY A 61 -6.40 6.90 -7.78
N GLU A 62 -5.67 7.97 -7.45
CA GLU A 62 -4.35 8.30 -7.94
C GLU A 62 -3.40 8.47 -6.76
N VAL A 63 -2.68 7.41 -6.42
CA VAL A 63 -1.47 7.52 -5.60
C VAL A 63 -0.35 6.83 -6.37
N GLY A 64 0.18 7.52 -7.39
CA GLY A 64 1.45 7.18 -8.04
C GLY A 64 1.51 5.91 -8.88
N GLU A 65 0.38 5.41 -9.39
CA GLU A 65 0.34 4.28 -10.34
C GLU A 65 -0.10 4.82 -11.72
N GLN A 66 0.87 5.28 -12.52
CA GLN A 66 0.76 5.44 -13.98
C GLN A 66 1.67 4.42 -14.67
#